data_AF-A0A564YCS1-F1
#
_entry.id   AF-A0A564YCS1-F1
#
_cell.length_a   1.000
_cell.length_b   1.000
_cell.length_c   1.000
_cell.angle_alpha   90.00
_cell.angle_beta   90.00
_cell.angle_gamma   90.00
#
_symmetry.space_group_name_H-M   'P 1'
#
loop_
_entity.id
_entity.type
_entity.pdbx_description
1 polymer ?
#
loop_
_entity_poly.entity_id
_entity_poly.type
_entity_poly.pdbx_seq_one_letter_code
_entity_poly.pdbx_strand_id
1 'polypeptide(L)'
;MVNAYTMRLRYDSPIGDMPSICTCESCINDYLYVYEKRNVAGLLSLPVSSSEASREVGEDFYFWLQQNIHIVWIGTFYRLFVYPTKLIWQLRPFDSPGEIPPSNCIWGVTESAKVRFTCVDCGKVWTSISALASFALCLENENGQQKWILWFSLHGQTCSDCVANASPPKLHYGTWYPHEVFRVMRNVHCKIEREVFNQMTI
;
A
#
# COMPACT_ATOMS: atom_id res chain seq x y z
N MET A 1 21.55 -10.80 -37.57
CA MET A 1 21.90 -10.68 -36.14
C MET A 1 21.82 -9.21 -35.78
N VAL A 2 20.71 -8.80 -35.17
CA VAL A 2 20.50 -7.40 -34.75
C VAL A 2 20.62 -7.39 -33.23
N ASN A 3 21.67 -6.75 -32.74
CA ASN A 3 21.91 -6.54 -31.31
C ASN A 3 20.71 -5.81 -30.71
N ALA A 4 20.06 -6.45 -29.75
CA ALA A 4 19.11 -5.79 -28.86
C ALA A 4 19.90 -4.77 -28.03
N TYR A 5 19.71 -3.49 -28.33
CA TYR A 5 20.17 -2.42 -27.46
C TYR A 5 19.47 -2.58 -26.12
N THR A 6 20.25 -2.97 -25.11
CA THR A 6 19.89 -2.88 -23.71
C THR A 6 19.45 -1.43 -23.45
N MET A 7 18.15 -1.23 -23.20
CA MET A 7 17.65 0.06 -22.71
C MET A 7 18.38 0.37 -21.42
N ARG A 8 19.26 1.37 -21.46
CA ARG A 8 19.93 1.89 -20.28
C ARG A 8 18.87 2.56 -19.40
N LEU A 9 18.65 1.99 -18.22
CA LEU A 9 18.01 2.67 -17.10
C LEU A 9 18.75 3.98 -16.84
N ARG A 10 18.09 5.10 -17.12
CA ARG A 10 18.43 6.41 -16.57
C ARG A 10 17.13 7.05 -16.11
N TYR A 11 16.76 6.77 -14.88
CA TYR A 11 15.98 7.69 -14.08
C TYR A 11 16.88 8.14 -12.94
N ASP A 12 17.16 9.44 -12.87
CA ASP A 12 17.83 10.09 -11.75
C ASP A 12 16.90 10.08 -10.52
N SER A 13 16.55 8.88 -10.05
CA SER A 13 15.93 8.67 -8.75
C SER A 13 17.06 8.50 -7.73
N PRO A 14 17.06 9.23 -6.61
CA PRO A 14 18.11 9.11 -5.59
C PRO A 14 18.11 7.72 -4.91
N ILE A 15 17.08 6.91 -5.13
CA ILE A 15 16.92 5.56 -4.59
C ILE A 15 17.06 4.59 -5.77
N GLY A 16 18.17 3.85 -5.81
CA GLY A 16 18.37 2.78 -6.79
C GLY A 16 17.36 1.64 -6.62
N ASP A 17 17.31 0.71 -7.59
CA ASP A 17 16.48 -0.49 -7.50
C ASP A 17 16.78 -1.24 -6.18
N MET A 18 15.80 -1.27 -5.27
CA MET A 18 15.99 -1.82 -3.94
C MET A 18 15.35 -3.21 -3.84
N PRO A 19 16.14 -4.28 -3.67
CA PRO A 19 15.64 -5.66 -3.69
C PRO A 19 14.81 -6.03 -2.45
N SER A 20 14.83 -5.19 -1.40
CA SER A 20 14.02 -5.33 -0.19
C SER A 20 13.66 -3.95 0.36
N ILE A 21 12.42 -3.79 0.85
CA ILE A 21 11.96 -2.54 1.49
C ILE A 21 12.81 -2.31 2.76
N CYS A 22 13.42 -1.13 2.89
CA CYS A 22 14.20 -0.73 4.05
C CYS A 22 13.35 0.19 4.94
N THR A 23 13.25 -0.14 6.22
CA THR A 23 12.42 0.61 7.18
C THR A 23 13.23 1.40 8.20
N CYS A 24 14.54 1.61 7.97
CA CYS A 24 15.32 2.49 8.82
C CYS A 24 14.90 3.96 8.61
N GLU A 25 15.19 4.82 9.59
CA GLU A 25 14.80 6.22 9.57
C GLU A 25 15.24 6.96 8.29
N SER A 26 16.47 6.72 7.83
CA SER A 26 16.99 7.31 6.58
C SER A 26 16.15 6.88 5.37
N CYS A 27 15.90 5.58 5.21
CA CYS A 27 15.12 5.06 4.09
C CYS A 27 13.69 5.63 4.08
N ILE A 28 13.04 5.70 5.25
CA ILE A 28 11.70 6.28 5.39
C ILE A 28 11.73 7.77 5.00
N ASN A 29 12.71 8.53 5.49
CA ASN A 29 12.83 9.95 5.13
C ASN A 29 13.04 10.14 3.63
N ASP A 30 13.83 9.29 2.98
CA ASP A 30 14.01 9.33 1.52
C ASP A 30 12.69 9.04 0.77
N TYR A 31 11.91 8.06 1.23
CA TYR A 31 10.58 7.78 0.65
C TYR A 31 9.63 8.97 0.79
N LEU A 32 9.58 9.58 1.97
CA LEU A 32 8.74 10.75 2.24
C LEU A 32 9.19 11.93 1.38
N TYR A 33 10.50 12.15 1.26
CA TYR A 33 11.05 13.19 0.39
C TYR A 33 10.63 13.02 -1.07
N VAL A 34 10.71 11.80 -1.62
CA VAL A 34 10.22 11.52 -2.98
C VAL A 34 8.72 11.80 -3.08
N TYR A 35 7.94 11.30 -2.12
CA TYR A 35 6.48 11.44 -2.11
C TYR A 35 6.06 12.92 -2.13
N GLU A 36 6.70 13.75 -1.31
CA GLU A 36 6.43 15.19 -1.22
C GLU A 36 6.97 15.96 -2.42
N LYS A 37 8.24 15.78 -2.78
CA LYS A 37 8.90 16.52 -3.87
C LYS A 37 8.20 16.32 -5.21
N ARG A 38 7.67 15.12 -5.45
CA ARG A 38 6.95 14.78 -6.68
C ARG A 38 5.45 15.06 -6.58
N ASN A 39 4.97 15.65 -5.48
CA ASN A 39 3.55 15.90 -5.20
C ASN A 39 2.67 14.67 -5.48
N VAL A 40 3.10 13.49 -5.03
CA VAL A 40 2.45 12.21 -5.35
C VAL A 40 0.97 12.24 -4.92
N ALA A 41 0.67 12.79 -3.75
CA ALA A 41 -0.71 12.93 -3.29
C ALA A 41 -1.57 13.77 -4.24
N GLY A 42 -1.05 14.91 -4.72
CA GLY A 42 -1.77 15.75 -5.68
C GLY A 42 -2.07 15.00 -6.97
N LEU A 43 -1.06 14.32 -7.53
CA LEU A 43 -1.19 13.55 -8.76
C LEU A 43 -2.16 12.36 -8.63
N LEU A 44 -2.14 11.64 -7.51
CA LEU A 44 -3.03 10.48 -7.27
C LEU A 44 -4.44 10.89 -6.81
N SER A 45 -4.65 12.15 -6.47
CA SER A 45 -5.97 12.68 -6.08
C SER A 45 -6.81 13.20 -7.25
N LEU A 46 -6.24 13.25 -8.47
CA LEU A 46 -6.93 13.71 -9.66
C LEU A 46 -8.16 12.83 -9.96
N PRO A 47 -9.29 13.41 -10.38
CA PRO A 47 -10.55 12.70 -10.58
C PRO A 47 -10.58 11.94 -11.91
N VAL A 48 -9.53 11.15 -12.17
CA VAL A 48 -9.35 10.42 -13.42
C VAL A 48 -9.49 8.91 -13.24
N SER A 49 -9.90 8.24 -14.32
CA SER A 49 -10.01 6.78 -14.30
C SER A 49 -8.65 6.12 -14.10
N SER A 50 -8.64 4.88 -13.60
CA SER A 50 -7.41 4.09 -13.42
C SER A 50 -6.52 3.98 -14.68
N SER A 51 -7.13 4.07 -15.87
CA SER A 51 -6.47 4.07 -17.18
C SER A 51 -5.92 5.42 -17.63
N GLU A 52 -6.41 6.51 -17.04
CA GLU A 52 -5.99 7.89 -17.35
C GLU A 52 -4.96 8.40 -16.34
N ALA A 53 -4.97 7.85 -15.12
CA ALA A 53 -4.04 8.22 -14.04
C ALA A 53 -2.56 8.11 -14.46
N SER A 54 -2.17 7.07 -15.20
CA SER A 54 -0.78 6.93 -15.66
C SER A 54 -0.38 7.99 -16.69
N ARG A 55 -1.32 8.47 -17.51
CA ARG A 55 -1.04 9.50 -18.52
C ARG A 55 -0.87 10.88 -17.88
N GLU A 56 -1.63 11.18 -16.84
CA GLU A 56 -1.53 12.45 -16.11
C GLU A 56 -0.33 12.51 -15.16
N VAL A 57 -0.01 11.39 -14.51
CA VAL A 57 1.18 11.25 -13.64
C VAL A 57 2.47 11.18 -14.47
N GLY A 58 2.37 10.76 -15.73
CA GLY A 58 3.48 10.33 -16.57
C GLY A 58 3.75 8.83 -16.41
N GLU A 59 3.73 8.10 -17.51
CA GLU A 59 3.71 6.62 -17.50
C GLU A 59 4.95 6.03 -16.82
N ASP A 60 6.13 6.61 -17.08
CA ASP A 60 7.39 6.17 -16.49
C ASP A 60 7.40 6.35 -14.96
N PHE A 61 6.93 7.50 -14.47
CA PHE A 61 6.89 7.76 -13.04
C PHE A 61 5.81 6.92 -12.34
N TYR A 62 4.66 6.74 -12.98
CA TYR A 62 3.60 5.88 -12.48
C TYR A 62 4.06 4.41 -12.37
N PHE A 63 4.74 3.90 -13.39
CA PHE A 63 5.33 2.57 -13.38
C PHE A 63 6.40 2.45 -12.29
N TRP A 64 7.26 3.46 -12.13
CA TRP A 64 8.25 3.50 -11.06
C TRP A 64 7.60 3.46 -9.66
N LEU A 65 6.52 4.21 -9.44
CA LEU A 65 5.74 4.13 -8.20
C LEU A 65 5.12 2.75 -7.99
N GLN A 66 4.70 2.08 -9.06
CA GLN A 66 4.16 0.72 -8.98
C GLN A 66 5.24 -0.30 -8.57
N GLN A 67 6.48 -0.15 -9.03
CA GLN A 67 7.61 -0.97 -8.57
C GLN A 67 8.04 -0.62 -7.14
N ASN A 68 7.87 0.65 -6.74
CA ASN A 68 8.21 1.17 -5.41
C ASN A 68 6.97 1.49 -4.58
N ILE A 69 5.98 0.58 -4.61
CA ILE A 69 4.64 0.86 -4.06
C ILE A 69 4.63 1.18 -2.56
N HIS A 70 5.64 0.74 -1.82
CA HIS A 70 5.86 1.07 -0.42
C HIS A 70 5.96 2.59 -0.18
N ILE A 71 6.51 3.36 -1.13
CA ILE A 71 6.55 4.83 -1.06
C ILE A 71 5.15 5.40 -1.04
N VAL A 72 4.23 4.84 -1.82
CA VAL A 72 2.83 5.28 -1.87
C VAL A 72 2.11 4.92 -0.57
N TRP A 73 2.31 3.71 -0.04
CA TRP A 73 1.73 3.29 1.25
C TRP A 73 2.22 4.18 2.40
N ILE A 74 3.54 4.30 2.57
CA ILE A 74 4.18 5.05 3.65
C ILE A 74 3.86 6.54 3.53
N GLY A 75 4.03 7.14 2.36
CA GLY A 75 3.79 8.56 2.15
C GLY A 75 2.31 8.93 2.32
N THR A 76 1.39 8.09 1.85
CA THR A 76 -0.05 8.34 2.05
C THR A 76 -0.44 8.16 3.52
N PHE A 77 0.09 7.15 4.20
CA PHE A 77 -0.11 6.97 5.64
C PHE A 77 0.40 8.20 6.42
N TYR A 78 1.65 8.61 6.19
CA TYR A 78 2.25 9.74 6.87
C TYR A 78 1.43 11.02 6.66
N ARG A 79 1.05 11.31 5.41
CA ARG A 79 0.26 12.49 5.07
C ARG A 79 -1.10 12.55 5.76
N LEU A 80 -1.79 11.40 5.88
CA LEU A 80 -3.14 11.35 6.43
C LEU A 80 -3.15 11.22 7.96
N PHE A 81 -2.32 10.35 8.53
CA PHE A 81 -2.40 10.00 9.95
C PHE A 81 -1.37 10.73 10.81
N VAL A 82 -0.15 10.90 10.32
CA VAL A 82 0.97 11.44 11.10
C VAL A 82 1.01 12.97 11.00
N TYR A 83 1.20 13.52 9.80
CA TYR A 83 1.42 14.94 9.56
C TYR A 83 0.33 15.86 10.15
N PRO A 84 -0.98 15.56 10.03
CA PRO A 84 -2.03 16.47 10.50
C PRO A 84 -2.23 16.43 12.02
N THR A 85 -1.62 15.49 12.74
CA THR A 85 -1.94 15.19 14.14
C THR A 85 -0.72 15.28 15.04
N LYS A 86 -0.95 15.37 16.36
CA LYS A 86 0.10 15.22 17.38
C LYS A 86 0.17 13.79 17.93
N LEU A 87 -0.57 12.87 17.34
CA LEU A 87 -0.65 11.48 17.80
C LEU A 87 0.56 10.69 17.31
N ILE A 88 0.98 9.71 18.10
CA ILE A 88 2.06 8.81 17.71
C ILE A 88 1.45 7.66 16.93
N TRP A 89 1.60 7.71 15.61
CA TRP A 89 1.05 6.71 14.69
C TRP A 89 2.11 5.73 14.21
N GLN A 90 1.72 4.47 14.05
CA GLN A 90 2.54 3.42 13.43
C GLN A 90 1.70 2.62 12.43
N LEU A 91 2.29 2.28 11.30
CA LEU A 91 1.73 1.36 10.31
C LEU A 91 2.48 0.03 10.43
N ARG A 92 1.78 -1.07 10.69
CA ARG A 92 2.40 -2.40 10.89
C ARG A 92 1.76 -3.45 9.99
N PRO A 93 2.53 -4.23 9.21
CA PRO A 93 1.98 -5.38 8.50
C PRO A 93 1.66 -6.53 9.47
N PHE A 94 0.71 -7.38 9.09
CA PHE A 94 0.51 -8.70 9.72
C PHE A 94 0.21 -9.76 8.65
N ASP A 95 0.70 -10.98 8.87
CA ASP A 95 0.48 -12.12 7.97
C ASP A 95 -0.70 -12.98 8.43
N SER A 96 -0.94 -13.04 9.73
CA SER A 96 -2.04 -13.77 10.36
C SER A 96 -2.81 -12.89 11.35
N PRO A 97 -4.16 -12.98 11.40
CA PRO A 97 -4.95 -12.28 12.41
C PRO A 97 -4.53 -12.56 13.86
N GLY A 98 -3.88 -13.71 14.13
CA GLY A 98 -3.39 -14.06 15.46
C GLY A 98 -2.19 -13.21 15.95
N GLU A 99 -1.51 -12.48 15.07
CA GLU A 99 -0.43 -11.55 15.44
C GLU A 99 -0.95 -10.24 16.03
N ILE A 100 -2.20 -9.89 15.71
CA ILE A 100 -2.81 -8.66 16.18
C ILE A 100 -3.24 -8.86 17.63
N PRO A 101 -2.78 -8.05 18.61
CA PRO A 101 -3.20 -8.17 20.00
C PRO A 101 -4.68 -7.78 20.15
N PRO A 102 -5.62 -8.74 20.27
CA PRO A 102 -7.04 -8.43 20.09
C PRO A 102 -7.61 -7.59 21.24
N SER A 103 -7.00 -7.64 22.42
CA SER A 103 -7.45 -6.93 23.63
C SER A 103 -7.38 -5.40 23.51
N ASN A 104 -6.60 -4.88 22.55
CA ASN A 104 -6.29 -3.46 22.45
C ASN A 104 -6.82 -2.82 21.15
N CYS A 105 -7.53 -3.59 20.33
CA CYS A 105 -8.04 -3.13 19.05
C CYS A 105 -9.45 -2.59 19.20
N ILE A 106 -9.64 -1.35 18.72
CA ILE A 106 -10.87 -0.58 18.90
C ILE A 106 -11.67 -0.44 17.61
N TRP A 107 -11.08 -0.79 16.47
CA TRP A 107 -11.71 -0.66 15.17
C TRP A 107 -11.05 -1.57 14.13
N GLY A 108 -11.79 -1.95 13.09
CA GLY A 108 -11.25 -2.68 11.96
C GLY A 108 -12.15 -2.64 10.74
N VAL A 109 -11.56 -2.78 9.55
CA VAL A 109 -12.28 -2.79 8.28
C VAL A 109 -11.56 -3.64 7.25
N THR A 110 -12.29 -4.08 6.22
CA THR A 110 -11.69 -4.60 5.00
C THR A 110 -12.14 -3.77 3.81
N GLU A 111 -11.19 -3.30 3.01
CA GLU A 111 -11.43 -2.55 1.77
C GLU A 111 -11.14 -3.44 0.56
N SER A 112 -11.96 -3.33 -0.47
CA SER A 112 -11.67 -3.92 -1.77
C SER A 112 -10.80 -2.99 -2.62
N ALA A 113 -10.00 -3.58 -3.50
CA ALA A 113 -9.14 -2.87 -4.43
C ALA A 113 -9.00 -3.59 -5.77
N LYS A 114 -8.67 -2.81 -6.79
CA LYS A 114 -8.21 -3.29 -8.08
C LYS A 114 -6.72 -3.62 -7.97
N VAL A 115 -6.36 -4.89 -8.17
CA VAL A 115 -4.98 -5.37 -8.04
C VAL A 115 -4.67 -6.38 -9.15
N ARG A 116 -3.45 -6.32 -9.69
CA ARG A 116 -2.97 -7.25 -10.72
C ARG A 116 -2.21 -8.41 -10.08
N PHE A 117 -2.57 -9.64 -10.40
CA PHE A 117 -1.90 -10.83 -9.91
C PHE A 117 -1.18 -11.54 -11.05
N THR A 118 -0.06 -12.18 -10.71
CA THR A 118 0.70 -13.05 -11.62
C THR A 118 0.94 -14.38 -10.93
N CYS A 119 0.45 -15.47 -11.51
CA CYS A 119 0.73 -16.81 -11.02
C CYS A 119 2.18 -17.16 -11.35
N VAL A 120 2.99 -17.43 -10.34
CA VAL A 120 4.40 -17.80 -10.52
C VAL A 120 4.59 -19.22 -11.05
N ASP A 121 3.55 -20.06 -10.97
CA ASP A 121 3.62 -21.47 -11.36
C ASP A 121 3.22 -21.67 -12.83
N CYS A 122 2.13 -21.04 -13.28
CA CYS A 122 1.65 -21.17 -14.68
C CYS A 122 1.78 -19.91 -15.53
N GLY A 123 2.24 -18.79 -14.97
CA GLY A 123 2.40 -17.51 -15.68
C GLY A 123 1.10 -16.76 -15.97
N LYS A 124 -0.08 -17.29 -15.57
CA LYS A 124 -1.37 -16.60 -15.76
C LYS A 124 -1.35 -15.24 -15.06
N VAL A 125 -1.79 -14.21 -15.77
CA VAL A 125 -2.02 -12.88 -15.22
C VAL A 125 -3.51 -12.59 -15.17
N TRP A 126 -4.00 -12.04 -14.06
CA TRP A 126 -5.38 -11.56 -13.94
C TRP A 126 -5.44 -10.27 -13.13
N THR A 127 -6.49 -9.49 -13.33
CA THR A 127 -6.79 -8.32 -12.48
C THR A 127 -8.06 -8.62 -11.69
N SER A 128 -7.97 -8.53 -10.37
CA SER A 128 -9.13 -8.60 -9.50
C SER A 128 -9.56 -7.19 -9.13
N ILE A 129 -10.86 -6.91 -9.17
CA ILE A 129 -11.47 -5.68 -8.62
C ILE A 129 -11.98 -5.89 -7.18
N SER A 130 -11.75 -7.07 -6.63
CA SER A 130 -12.20 -7.52 -5.31
C SER A 130 -11.05 -8.06 -4.47
N ALA A 131 -9.81 -7.67 -4.79
CA ALA A 131 -8.68 -7.95 -3.91
C ALA A 131 -8.88 -7.22 -2.58
N LEU A 132 -8.49 -7.83 -1.47
CA LEU A 132 -8.82 -7.34 -0.14
C LEU A 132 -7.58 -6.78 0.57
N ALA A 133 -7.77 -5.67 1.26
CA ALA A 133 -6.84 -5.17 2.28
C ALA A 133 -7.60 -5.02 3.60
N SER A 134 -7.13 -5.70 4.64
CA SER A 134 -7.71 -5.61 5.98
C SER A 134 -6.89 -4.68 6.84
N PHE A 135 -7.59 -3.91 7.69
CA PHE A 135 -7.00 -2.96 8.63
C PHE A 135 -7.59 -3.18 10.02
N ALA A 136 -6.77 -3.03 11.04
CA ALA A 136 -7.19 -2.99 12.43
C ALA A 136 -6.46 -1.85 13.15
N LEU A 137 -7.21 -1.07 13.92
CA LEU A 137 -6.67 0.02 14.73
C LEU A 137 -6.60 -0.43 16.18
N CYS A 138 -5.39 -0.42 16.74
CA CYS A 138 -5.14 -0.82 18.12
C CYS A 138 -4.36 0.26 18.86
N LEU A 139 -4.59 0.38 20.16
CA LEU A 139 -3.95 1.37 21.02
C LEU A 139 -2.95 0.66 21.95
N GLU A 140 -1.68 1.06 21.89
CA GLU A 140 -0.64 0.58 22.81
C GLU A 140 -0.19 1.73 23.72
N ASN A 141 0.00 1.46 25.01
CA ASN A 141 0.59 2.44 25.92
C ASN A 141 2.05 2.07 26.16
N GLU A 142 2.96 2.96 25.81
CA GLU A 142 4.40 2.79 26.03
C GLU A 142 4.96 4.03 26.69
N ASN A 143 5.59 3.87 27.86
CA ASN A 143 6.18 4.97 28.64
C ASN A 143 5.21 6.13 28.94
N GLY A 144 3.93 5.82 29.17
CA GLY A 144 2.89 6.82 29.47
C GLY A 144 2.39 7.59 28.24
N GLN A 145 2.84 7.22 27.02
CA GLN A 145 2.32 7.76 25.77
C GLN A 145 1.46 6.71 25.05
N GLN A 146 0.31 7.14 24.56
CA GLN A 146 -0.57 6.32 23.74
C GLN A 146 -0.08 6.32 22.28
N LYS A 147 0.16 5.12 21.74
CA LYS A 147 0.52 4.85 20.35
C LYS A 147 -0.69 4.28 19.61
N TRP A 148 -0.95 4.84 18.44
CA TRP A 148 -2.01 4.43 17.54
C TRP A 148 -1.40 3.55 16.44
N ILE A 149 -1.77 2.27 16.44
CA ILE A 149 -1.16 1.30 15.55
C ILE A 149 -2.21 0.83 14.56
N LEU A 150 -2.00 1.20 13.30
CA LEU A 150 -2.77 0.72 12.17
C LEU A 150 -2.10 -0.54 11.64
N TRP A 151 -2.63 -1.69 12.05
CA TRP A 151 -2.27 -2.97 11.49
C TRP A 151 -2.91 -3.13 10.11
N PHE A 152 -2.18 -3.69 9.16
CA PHE A 152 -2.71 -3.97 7.82
C PHE A 152 -2.24 -5.31 7.25
N SER A 153 -3.06 -5.93 6.41
CA SER A 153 -2.71 -7.12 5.66
C SER A 153 -3.28 -7.05 4.25
N LEU A 154 -2.46 -7.46 3.27
CA LEU A 154 -2.81 -7.47 1.85
C LEU A 154 -3.07 -8.91 1.43
N HIS A 155 -4.32 -9.21 1.06
CA HIS A 155 -4.74 -10.60 0.86
C HIS A 155 -4.27 -11.11 -0.50
N GLY A 156 -3.70 -12.32 -0.48
CA GLY A 156 -3.40 -13.06 -1.70
C GLY A 156 -4.65 -13.68 -2.33
N GLN A 157 -4.53 -14.08 -3.60
CA GLN A 157 -5.55 -14.86 -4.30
C GLN A 157 -4.96 -16.12 -4.90
N THR A 158 -5.76 -17.18 -4.99
CA THR A 158 -5.37 -18.42 -5.64
C THR A 158 -5.56 -18.34 -7.15
N CYS A 159 -4.69 -18.99 -7.91
CA CYS A 159 -4.83 -19.07 -9.37
C CYS A 159 -5.90 -20.09 -9.75
N SER A 160 -6.96 -19.64 -10.45
CA SER A 160 -8.06 -20.51 -10.89
C SER A 160 -7.60 -21.71 -11.73
N ASP A 161 -6.58 -21.51 -12.58
CA ASP A 161 -6.14 -22.53 -13.54
C ASP A 161 -5.29 -23.59 -12.85
N CYS A 162 -4.47 -23.19 -11.88
CA CYS A 162 -3.71 -24.15 -11.05
C CYS A 162 -4.66 -24.98 -10.19
N VAL A 163 -5.69 -24.35 -9.59
CA VAL A 163 -6.73 -25.06 -8.83
C VAL A 163 -7.48 -26.05 -9.72
N ALA A 164 -7.86 -25.65 -10.94
CA ALA A 164 -8.52 -26.53 -11.90
C ALA A 164 -7.63 -27.73 -12.33
N ASN A 165 -6.32 -27.52 -12.38
CA ASN A 165 -5.33 -28.57 -12.69
C ASN A 165 -4.89 -29.40 -11.46
N ALA A 166 -5.68 -29.38 -10.38
CA ALA A 166 -5.43 -30.13 -9.14
C ALA A 166 -4.07 -29.83 -8.46
N SER A 167 -3.48 -28.66 -8.72
CA SER A 167 -2.33 -28.19 -7.96
C SER A 167 -2.77 -27.71 -6.58
N PRO A 168 -1.95 -27.89 -5.53
CA PRO A 168 -2.25 -27.34 -4.21
C PRO A 168 -2.54 -25.83 -4.28
N PRO A 169 -3.59 -25.32 -3.60
CA PRO A 169 -3.92 -23.90 -3.63
C PRO A 169 -2.78 -23.10 -3.01
N LYS A 170 -2.21 -22.19 -3.80
CA LYS A 170 -1.14 -21.29 -3.40
C LYS A 170 -1.60 -19.85 -3.53
N LEU A 171 -1.30 -19.04 -2.52
CA LEU A 171 -1.59 -17.62 -2.55
C LEU A 171 -0.58 -16.90 -3.41
N HIS A 172 -1.09 -16.07 -4.32
CA HIS A 172 -0.30 -15.09 -5.05
C HIS A 172 -0.64 -13.71 -4.55
N TYR A 173 0.38 -12.90 -4.27
CA TYR A 173 0.20 -11.51 -3.87
C TYR A 173 0.28 -10.62 -5.09
N GLY A 174 -0.63 -9.66 -5.18
CA GLY A 174 -0.79 -8.85 -6.36
C GLY A 174 0.06 -7.58 -6.34
N THR A 175 0.44 -7.11 -7.53
CA THR A 175 1.00 -5.79 -7.76
C THR A 175 -0.12 -4.75 -7.67
N TRP A 176 -0.01 -3.86 -6.70
CA TRP A 176 -0.98 -2.79 -6.45
C TRP A 176 -0.76 -1.60 -7.39
N TYR A 177 -1.86 -0.93 -7.76
CA TYR A 177 -1.79 0.32 -8.50
C TYR A 177 -1.65 1.51 -7.54
N PRO A 178 -0.76 2.48 -7.79
CA PRO A 178 -0.58 3.66 -6.94
C PRO A 178 -1.88 4.37 -6.53
N HIS A 179 -2.79 4.62 -7.48
CA HIS A 179 -4.07 5.29 -7.17
C HIS A 179 -4.99 4.45 -6.29
N GLU A 180 -4.93 3.12 -6.38
CA GLU A 180 -5.73 2.22 -5.53
C GLU A 180 -5.23 2.24 -4.09
N VAL A 181 -3.90 2.31 -3.89
CA VAL A 181 -3.32 2.51 -2.56
C VAL A 181 -3.81 3.83 -1.95
N PHE A 182 -3.74 4.92 -2.71
CA PHE A 182 -4.20 6.23 -2.25
C PHE A 182 -5.70 6.20 -1.89
N ARG A 183 -6.54 5.61 -2.76
CA ARG A 183 -7.98 5.47 -2.55
C ARG A 183 -8.30 4.69 -1.28
N VAL A 184 -7.70 3.50 -1.11
CA VAL A 184 -7.92 2.64 0.06
C VAL A 184 -7.51 3.34 1.35
N MET A 185 -6.31 3.93 1.40
CA MET A 185 -5.82 4.62 2.60
C MET A 185 -6.68 5.84 2.97
N ARG A 186 -7.12 6.61 1.97
CA ARG A 186 -8.05 7.72 2.18
C ARG A 186 -9.39 7.24 2.74
N ASN A 187 -9.93 6.15 2.19
CA ASN A 187 -11.18 5.56 2.69
C ASN A 187 -11.05 5.10 4.15
N VAL A 188 -9.95 4.41 4.48
CA VAL A 188 -9.65 3.96 5.86
C VAL A 188 -9.56 5.16 6.79
N HIS A 189 -8.84 6.22 6.41
CA HIS A 189 -8.74 7.45 7.19
C HIS A 189 -10.12 8.08 7.45
N CYS A 190 -10.93 8.29 6.41
CA CYS A 190 -12.26 8.87 6.57
C CYS A 190 -13.18 8.01 7.46
N LYS A 191 -13.07 6.69 7.40
CA LYS A 191 -13.83 5.80 8.29
C LYS A 191 -13.38 5.92 9.74
N ILE A 192 -12.08 5.95 10.00
CA ILE A 192 -11.55 6.16 11.36
C ILE A 192 -11.99 7.52 11.91
N GLU A 193 -11.89 8.61 11.14
CA GLU A 193 -12.37 9.93 11.59
C GLU A 193 -13.85 9.90 11.98
N ARG A 194 -14.69 9.29 11.12
CA ARG A 194 -16.13 9.24 11.33
C ARG A 194 -16.55 8.30 12.47
N GLU A 195 -15.90 7.16 12.61
CA GLU A 195 -16.36 6.07 13.46
C GLU A 195 -15.61 6.01 14.79
N VAL A 196 -14.40 6.57 14.86
CA VAL A 196 -13.57 6.54 16.08
C VAL A 196 -13.50 7.94 16.69
N PHE A 197 -12.99 8.94 15.96
CA PHE A 197 -12.79 10.27 16.54
C PHE A 197 -14.10 11.01 16.84
N ASN A 198 -15.07 10.96 15.93
CA ASN A 198 -16.37 11.59 16.19
C ASN A 198 -17.14 10.93 17.36
N GLN A 199 -16.87 9.66 17.67
CA GLN A 199 -17.48 8.98 18.82
C GLN A 199 -16.81 9.33 20.15
N MET A 200 -15.52 9.73 20.14
CA MET A 200 -14.79 10.14 21.34
C MET A 200 -15.04 11.60 21.76
N THR A 201 -15.84 12.35 21.00
CA THR A 201 -16.15 13.78 21.27
C THR A 201 -17.51 13.97 21.98
N ILE A 202 -18.06 12.91 22.57
CA ILE A 202 -19.31 12.93 23.37
C ILE A 202 -18.98 12.68 24.84
#